data_AF-A0ABD1E652-F1
#
_entry.id   AF-A0ABD1E652-F1
#
_cell.length_a   1.000
_cell.length_b   1.000
_cell.length_c   1.000
_cell.angle_alpha   90.00
_cell.angle_beta   90.00
_cell.angle_gamma   90.00
#
_symmetry.space_group_name_H-M   'P 1'
#
loop_
_entity.id
_entity.type
_entity.pdbx_description
1 polymer ?
#
loop_
_entity_poly.entity_id
_entity_poly.type
_entity_poly.pdbx_seq_one_letter_code
_entity_poly.pdbx_strand_id
1 'polypeptide(L)'
;MASISGPSKSFRKRRISASTEEKAFNSKRKKTATNRSMIIGFIKGTEGPTLIRCSTCKQGLYSVLPYEGHPNNSIEEFLALTDERLSVFTGKEEFNNNLDQFPTHKITNFSVYDNQGHLCAFDSGLIETDVLLRFSGYIKKIDDEDPSPDNGVAAHDLGPIVEWYNSC
;
A
#
# COMPACT_ATOMS: atom_id res chain seq x y z
N MET A 1 -65.08 -7.47 38.69
CA MET A 1 -65.01 -7.05 40.11
C MET A 1 -63.98 -5.93 40.25
N ALA A 2 -64.28 -4.96 41.12
CA ALA A 2 -63.40 -3.92 41.65
C ALA A 2 -62.33 -4.54 42.61
N SER A 3 -61.22 -3.93 43.06
CA SER A 3 -60.59 -2.61 42.82
C SER A 3 -59.24 -2.44 43.57
N ILE A 4 -58.35 -1.56 43.08
CA ILE A 4 -57.52 -0.53 43.82
C ILE A 4 -56.49 -1.04 44.88
N SER A 5 -55.20 -0.63 44.93
CA SER A 5 -54.68 0.75 45.16
C SER A 5 -53.19 0.95 44.78
N GLY A 6 -52.80 2.19 44.43
CA GLY A 6 -51.39 2.70 44.41
C GLY A 6 -50.98 3.34 45.75
N PRO A 7 -50.23 4.48 45.85
CA PRO A 7 -49.66 5.40 44.82
C PRO A 7 -48.12 5.66 45.05
N SER A 8 -47.36 6.67 44.55
CA SER A 8 -47.67 8.08 44.25
C SER A 8 -46.59 8.87 43.44
N LYS A 9 -47.07 9.80 42.58
CA LYS A 9 -46.68 11.24 42.40
C LYS A 9 -45.20 11.60 42.04
N SER A 10 -44.85 12.55 41.17
CA SER A 10 -45.55 13.72 40.55
C SER A 10 -44.80 14.22 39.26
N PHE A 11 -45.20 15.21 38.42
CA PHE A 11 -46.43 16.05 38.42
C PHE A 11 -47.01 16.45 37.02
N ARG A 12 -46.73 17.66 36.47
CA ARG A 12 -47.55 18.31 35.40
C ARG A 12 -46.84 19.34 34.48
N LYS A 13 -46.98 19.08 33.17
CA LYS A 13 -47.38 19.96 32.02
C LYS A 13 -47.27 21.51 32.12
N ARG A 14 -46.78 22.12 31.02
CA ARG A 14 -47.60 23.03 30.16
C ARG A 14 -47.07 23.13 28.71
N ARG A 15 -47.94 23.63 27.81
CA ARG A 15 -47.78 23.79 26.34
C ARG A 15 -48.34 25.18 26.01
N ILE A 16 -47.75 25.95 25.08
CA ILE A 16 -48.36 26.98 24.19
C ILE A 16 -47.25 27.67 23.37
N SER A 17 -47.63 28.28 22.25
CA SER A 17 -46.83 28.68 21.09
C SER A 17 -46.38 30.16 21.05
N ALA A 18 -45.26 30.37 20.35
CA ALA A 18 -44.93 31.50 19.47
C ALA A 18 -45.04 32.96 19.99
N SER A 19 -43.89 33.61 20.10
CA SER A 19 -43.73 35.05 19.81
C SER A 19 -42.33 35.32 19.23
N THR A 20 -42.28 36.12 18.17
CA THR A 20 -41.10 36.54 17.41
C THR A 20 -40.07 37.34 18.22
N GLU A 21 -38.79 37.10 17.97
CA GLU A 21 -37.78 38.16 17.99
C GLU A 21 -36.61 37.82 17.05
N GLU A 22 -36.46 38.56 15.95
CA GLU A 22 -35.35 38.40 15.01
C GLU A 22 -34.08 39.07 15.55
N LYS A 23 -32.96 38.34 15.58
CA LYS A 23 -31.62 38.95 15.66
C LYS A 23 -30.69 38.32 14.64
N ALA A 24 -30.54 39.02 13.51
CA ALA A 24 -29.68 38.61 12.41
C ALA A 24 -28.19 38.64 12.80
N PHE A 25 -27.52 37.48 12.83
CA PHE A 25 -26.08 37.41 12.97
C PHE A 25 -25.41 37.29 11.61
N ASN A 26 -24.99 38.43 11.06
CA ASN A 26 -24.26 38.53 9.80
C ASN A 26 -22.77 38.23 10.02
N SER A 27 -22.29 37.06 9.57
CA SER A 27 -20.85 36.75 9.53
C SER A 27 -20.39 36.55 8.09
N LYS A 28 -19.44 37.40 7.66
CA LYS A 28 -18.99 37.49 6.27
C LYS A 28 -17.92 36.44 5.96
N ARG A 29 -18.05 35.85 4.76
CA ARG A 29 -17.03 35.10 3.99
C ARG A 29 -15.57 35.24 4.48
N LYS A 30 -14.90 34.10 4.66
CA LYS A 30 -13.55 33.89 4.11
C LYS A 30 -13.45 32.49 3.48
N LYS A 31 -13.21 32.45 2.17
CA LYS A 31 -12.77 31.22 1.48
C LYS A 31 -11.29 31.04 1.79
N THR A 32 -10.90 29.92 2.42
CA THR A 32 -9.49 29.58 2.64
C THR A 32 -8.90 29.04 1.35
N ALA A 33 -8.23 29.91 0.59
CA ALA A 33 -7.30 29.48 -0.44
C ALA A 33 -6.03 28.97 0.26
N THR A 34 -5.74 27.67 0.16
CA THR A 34 -4.54 27.07 0.73
C THR A 34 -3.32 27.54 -0.07
N ASN A 35 -2.54 28.47 0.49
CA ASN A 35 -1.35 29.03 -0.14
C ASN A 35 -0.28 27.95 -0.36
N ARG A 36 -0.20 27.40 -1.58
CA ARG A 36 1.01 26.73 -2.08
C ARG A 36 2.02 27.80 -2.51
N SER A 37 2.72 28.35 -1.53
CA SER A 37 3.83 29.30 -1.73
C SER A 37 5.08 28.80 -1.01
N MET A 38 5.68 27.72 -1.51
CA MET A 38 7.03 27.31 -1.12
C MET A 38 8.06 28.08 -1.94
N ILE A 39 8.53 29.16 -1.32
CA ILE A 39 9.84 29.82 -1.44
C ILE A 39 10.74 29.28 -2.56
N ILE A 40 10.85 30.03 -3.67
CA ILE A 40 11.95 29.89 -4.62
C ILE A 40 13.15 30.66 -4.05
N GLY A 41 14.08 29.93 -3.44
CA GLY A 41 15.37 30.48 -3.03
C GLY A 41 16.29 30.64 -4.23
N PHE A 42 16.36 31.85 -4.81
CA PHE A 42 17.33 32.17 -5.86
C PHE A 42 18.74 32.28 -5.28
N ILE A 43 19.49 31.17 -5.30
CA ILE A 43 20.94 31.19 -5.09
C ILE A 43 21.60 31.64 -6.39
N LYS A 44 22.29 32.77 -6.36
CA LYS A 44 23.15 33.22 -7.47
C LYS A 44 24.48 32.45 -7.42
N GLY A 45 24.57 31.39 -8.23
CA GLY A 45 25.79 30.61 -8.45
C GLY A 45 25.78 30.02 -9.86
N THR A 46 26.94 29.94 -10.51
CA THR A 46 27.09 29.51 -11.91
C THR A 46 27.12 27.99 -12.04
N GLU A 47 25.97 27.34 -11.81
CA GLU A 47 25.83 25.89 -11.93
C GLU A 47 24.53 25.53 -12.68
N GLY A 48 24.54 24.39 -13.37
CA GLY A 48 23.41 23.93 -14.18
C GLY A 48 22.17 23.59 -13.33
N PRO A 49 21.00 23.33 -13.96
CA PRO A 49 19.77 23.03 -13.22
C PRO A 49 19.99 21.84 -12.29
N THR A 50 19.87 22.09 -10.98
CA THR A 50 20.04 21.08 -9.94
C THR A 50 18.99 19.99 -10.10
N LEU A 51 19.39 18.85 -10.67
CA LEU A 51 18.51 17.70 -10.86
C LEU A 51 18.08 17.15 -9.50
N ILE A 52 16.83 17.44 -9.12
CA ILE A 52 16.23 16.93 -7.89
C ILE A 52 16.05 15.42 -8.04
N ARG A 53 16.63 14.66 -7.11
CA ARG A 53 16.65 13.20 -7.11
C ARG A 53 15.96 12.65 -5.86
N CYS A 54 15.44 11.43 -5.97
CA CYS A 54 14.96 10.68 -4.82
C CYS A 54 16.09 10.42 -3.82
N SER A 55 15.83 10.58 -2.53
CA SER A 55 16.78 10.22 -1.45
C SER A 55 17.07 8.72 -1.40
N THR A 56 16.13 7.88 -1.84
CA THR A 56 16.17 6.42 -1.79
C THR A 56 16.80 5.86 -3.08
N CYS A 57 16.03 5.69 -4.17
CA CYS A 57 16.51 5.12 -5.44
C CYS A 57 17.42 6.02 -6.30
N LYS A 58 17.74 7.25 -5.86
CA LYS A 58 18.59 8.25 -6.57
C LYS A 58 18.11 8.69 -7.96
N GLN A 59 16.98 8.20 -8.45
CA GLN A 59 16.39 8.60 -9.74
C GLN A 59 15.94 10.06 -9.74
N GLY A 60 15.90 10.69 -10.92
CA GLY A 60 15.43 12.07 -11.07
C GLY A 60 13.91 12.18 -10.92
N LEU A 61 13.43 13.05 -10.03
CA LEU A 61 12.00 13.13 -9.66
C LEU A 61 11.06 13.57 -10.81
N TYR A 62 11.61 14.12 -11.89
CA TYR A 62 10.84 14.53 -13.08
C TYR A 62 10.75 13.46 -14.17
N SER A 63 11.56 12.40 -14.09
CA SER A 63 11.67 11.36 -15.13
C SER A 63 11.39 9.95 -14.60
N VAL A 64 11.29 9.78 -13.28
CA VAL A 64 11.02 8.50 -12.64
C VAL A 64 9.58 8.04 -12.88
N LEU A 65 9.41 6.76 -13.20
CA LEU A 65 8.08 6.17 -13.39
C LEU A 65 7.48 5.78 -12.02
N PRO A 66 6.24 6.18 -11.72
CA PRO A 66 5.59 5.88 -10.45
C PRO A 66 5.08 4.44 -10.37
N TYR A 67 5.01 3.94 -9.15
CA TYR A 67 4.28 2.77 -8.69
C TYR A 67 2.79 2.81 -9.10
N GLU A 68 2.37 2.16 -10.18
CA GLU A 68 0.94 2.16 -10.58
C GLU A 68 0.02 1.42 -9.58
N GLY A 69 0.59 0.54 -8.75
CA GLY A 69 -0.11 -0.14 -7.66
C GLY A 69 -0.10 -1.65 -7.75
N HIS A 70 -0.64 -2.31 -6.72
CA HIS A 70 -0.60 -3.76 -6.58
C HIS A 70 -1.63 -4.47 -7.49
N PRO A 71 -1.38 -5.73 -7.87
CA PRO A 71 -2.36 -6.57 -8.53
C PRO A 71 -3.69 -6.62 -7.74
N ASN A 72 -4.83 -6.67 -8.42
CA ASN A 72 -6.12 -6.67 -7.74
C ASN A 72 -6.30 -7.91 -6.84
N ASN A 73 -6.82 -7.71 -5.63
CA ASN A 73 -6.94 -8.74 -4.59
C ASN A 73 -5.60 -9.43 -4.21
N SER A 74 -4.46 -8.75 -4.38
CA SER A 74 -3.18 -9.25 -3.89
C SER A 74 -3.13 -9.37 -2.38
N ILE A 75 -2.30 -10.29 -1.87
CA ILE A 75 -2.05 -10.52 -0.43
C ILE A 75 -0.56 -10.39 -0.07
N GLU A 76 -0.27 -10.21 1.22
CA GLU A 76 1.10 -10.13 1.75
C GLU A 76 1.87 -11.44 1.59
N GLU A 77 3.20 -11.36 1.48
CA GLU A 77 4.14 -12.48 1.26
C GLU A 77 3.84 -13.73 2.11
N PHE A 78 3.73 -13.56 3.42
CA PHE A 78 3.52 -14.69 4.35
C PHE A 78 2.20 -15.43 4.08
N LEU A 79 1.16 -14.73 3.66
CA LEU A 79 -0.11 -15.35 3.27
C LEU A 79 0.02 -16.01 1.89
N ALA A 80 0.64 -15.32 0.93
CA ALA A 80 0.83 -15.82 -0.43
C ALA A 80 1.60 -17.15 -0.47
N LEU A 81 2.68 -17.26 0.30
CA LEU A 81 3.52 -18.46 0.38
C LEU A 81 2.84 -19.68 1.06
N THR A 82 1.66 -19.49 1.67
CA THR A 82 0.86 -20.58 2.27
C THR A 82 -0.32 -21.02 1.39
N ASP A 83 -0.50 -20.42 0.21
CA ASP A 83 -1.58 -20.76 -0.72
C ASP A 83 -1.37 -22.15 -1.34
N GLU A 84 -2.38 -23.02 -1.25
CA GLU A 84 -2.32 -24.40 -1.78
C GLU A 84 -1.98 -24.45 -3.28
N ARG A 85 -2.28 -23.39 -4.05
CA ARG A 85 -1.94 -23.28 -5.47
C ARG A 85 -0.43 -23.28 -5.73
N LEU A 86 0.39 -22.92 -4.74
CA LEU A 86 1.85 -22.97 -4.81
C LEU A 86 2.44 -24.32 -4.38
N SER A 87 1.64 -25.20 -3.79
CA SER A 87 2.13 -26.52 -3.36
C SER A 87 2.43 -27.41 -4.58
N VAL A 88 3.67 -27.90 -4.65
CA VAL A 88 4.08 -28.99 -5.54
C VAL A 88 3.88 -30.37 -4.91
N PHE A 89 3.75 -30.45 -3.58
CA PHE A 89 3.72 -31.71 -2.85
C PHE A 89 2.36 -32.38 -2.93
N THR A 90 2.34 -33.63 -3.41
CA THR A 90 1.12 -34.42 -3.56
C THR A 90 0.68 -35.15 -2.27
N GLY A 91 1.43 -34.99 -1.18
CA GLY A 91 1.21 -35.69 0.10
C GLY A 91 1.50 -37.20 0.08
N LYS A 92 2.05 -37.71 -1.02
CA LYS A 92 2.38 -39.15 -1.23
C LYS A 92 3.88 -39.43 -1.29
N GLU A 93 4.69 -38.39 -1.21
CA GLU A 93 6.14 -38.48 -1.29
C GLU A 93 6.72 -38.82 0.08
N GLU A 94 7.73 -39.70 0.10
CA GLU A 94 8.52 -39.95 1.31
C GLU A 94 9.22 -38.64 1.70
N PHE A 95 9.28 -38.32 3.00
CA PHE A 95 9.87 -37.08 3.50
C PHE A 95 11.30 -36.93 2.99
N ASN A 96 11.47 -36.07 1.98
CA ASN A 96 12.76 -35.83 1.37
C ASN A 96 13.61 -34.98 2.32
N ASN A 97 14.88 -35.34 2.53
CA ASN A 97 15.74 -34.73 3.56
C ASN A 97 16.17 -33.28 3.24
N ASN A 98 15.58 -32.64 2.23
CA ASN A 98 15.87 -31.26 1.82
C ASN A 98 15.20 -30.21 2.73
N LEU A 99 15.14 -30.47 4.05
CA LEU A 99 14.55 -29.54 5.03
C LEU A 99 15.31 -28.20 5.11
N ASP A 100 16.57 -28.17 4.67
CA ASP A 100 17.43 -26.99 4.64
C ASP A 100 17.27 -26.15 3.36
N GLN A 101 16.41 -26.54 2.41
CA GLN A 101 16.20 -25.81 1.16
C GLN A 101 15.01 -24.84 1.27
N PHE A 102 15.27 -23.54 1.06
CA PHE A 102 14.21 -22.53 1.02
C PHE A 102 13.21 -22.82 -0.11
N PRO A 103 11.90 -22.59 0.11
CA PRO A 103 10.88 -22.85 -0.90
C PRO A 103 11.01 -21.88 -2.09
N THR A 104 11.32 -22.43 -3.27
CA THR A 104 11.53 -21.65 -4.50
C THR A 104 10.27 -21.63 -5.36
N HIS A 105 9.89 -20.43 -5.82
CA HIS A 105 8.71 -20.20 -6.65
C HIS A 105 9.07 -19.36 -7.89
N LYS A 106 8.20 -19.36 -8.90
CA LYS A 106 8.28 -18.42 -10.03
C LYS A 106 7.48 -17.14 -9.71
N ILE A 107 7.84 -16.05 -10.37
CA ILE A 107 7.12 -14.77 -10.29
C ILE A 107 6.84 -14.26 -11.72
N THR A 108 5.59 -13.91 -12.02
CA THR A 108 5.19 -13.34 -13.32
C THR A 108 4.56 -11.96 -13.16
N ASN A 109 4.54 -11.19 -14.25
CA ASN A 109 4.01 -9.82 -14.33
C ASN A 109 4.48 -8.90 -13.17
N PHE A 110 5.74 -9.02 -12.78
CA PHE A 110 6.25 -8.34 -11.59
C PHE A 110 6.71 -6.90 -11.86
N SER A 111 6.64 -6.08 -10.82
CA SER A 111 7.20 -4.72 -10.78
C SER A 111 8.05 -4.57 -9.52
N VAL A 112 9.27 -4.03 -9.67
CA VAL A 112 10.18 -3.73 -8.56
C VAL A 112 10.16 -2.24 -8.26
N TYR A 113 10.05 -1.87 -6.98
CA TYR A 113 9.90 -0.48 -6.55
C TYR A 113 10.59 -0.16 -5.23
N ASP A 114 10.92 1.11 -5.01
CA ASP A 114 11.44 1.61 -3.73
C ASP A 114 10.32 1.96 -2.74
N ASN A 115 10.70 2.20 -1.48
CA ASN A 115 9.80 2.66 -0.42
C ASN A 115 9.18 4.07 -0.66
N GLN A 116 9.44 4.71 -1.80
CA GLN A 116 8.80 5.97 -2.21
C GLN A 116 7.83 5.77 -3.39
N GLY A 117 7.64 4.53 -3.85
CA GLY A 117 6.75 4.20 -4.96
C GLY A 117 7.34 4.58 -6.32
N HIS A 118 8.66 4.45 -6.50
CA HIS A 118 9.32 4.58 -7.80
C HIS A 118 9.63 3.20 -8.38
N LEU A 119 9.32 2.95 -9.65
CA LEU A 119 9.80 1.76 -10.36
C LEU A 119 11.33 1.79 -10.48
N CYS A 120 12.00 0.72 -10.06
CA CYS A 120 13.46 0.67 -9.95
C CYS A 120 14.04 -0.54 -10.70
N ALA A 121 15.14 -0.31 -11.42
CA ALA A 121 15.97 -1.37 -11.97
C ALA A 121 16.81 -1.99 -10.84
N PHE A 122 16.59 -3.26 -10.52
CA PHE A 122 17.22 -3.92 -9.36
C PHE A 122 18.72 -4.21 -9.59
N ASP A 123 19.15 -4.34 -10.84
CA ASP A 123 20.51 -4.55 -11.32
C ASP A 123 21.38 -3.27 -11.31
N SER A 124 20.85 -2.14 -10.84
CA SER A 124 21.52 -0.83 -10.89
C SER A 124 22.46 -0.49 -9.71
N GLY A 125 22.79 -1.48 -8.86
CA GLY A 125 23.62 -1.28 -7.66
C GLY A 125 22.84 -0.84 -6.41
N LEU A 126 21.51 -0.83 -6.47
CA LEU A 126 20.64 -0.37 -5.38
C LEU A 126 20.60 -1.39 -4.22
N ILE A 127 20.52 -2.69 -4.51
CA ILE A 127 20.50 -3.75 -3.50
C ILE A 127 21.85 -3.77 -2.76
N GLU A 128 22.94 -3.68 -3.51
CA GLU A 128 24.33 -3.66 -3.03
C GLU A 128 24.67 -2.40 -2.21
N THR A 129 23.81 -1.37 -2.25
CA THR A 129 23.91 -0.15 -1.43
C THR A 129 22.84 -0.04 -0.33
N ASP A 130 22.25 -1.19 0.06
CA ASP A 130 21.25 -1.32 1.13
C ASP A 130 19.97 -0.49 0.87
N VAL A 131 19.64 -0.26 -0.40
CA VAL A 131 18.36 0.36 -0.78
C VAL A 131 17.30 -0.73 -0.82
N LEU A 132 16.40 -0.68 0.16
CA LEU A 132 15.26 -1.60 0.26
C LEU A 132 14.33 -1.47 -0.96
N LEU A 133 14.43 -2.44 -1.86
CA LEU A 133 13.52 -2.63 -2.98
C LEU A 133 12.52 -3.74 -2.63
N ARG A 134 11.24 -3.50 -2.91
CA ARG A 134 10.16 -4.49 -2.84
C ARG A 134 9.68 -4.83 -4.23
N PHE A 135 8.92 -5.90 -4.35
CA PHE A 135 8.23 -6.23 -5.60
C PHE A 135 6.81 -6.73 -5.36
N SER A 136 5.99 -6.65 -6.41
CA SER A 136 4.63 -7.19 -6.45
C SER A 136 4.44 -7.88 -7.80
N GLY A 137 3.58 -8.89 -7.85
CA GLY A 137 3.33 -9.67 -9.06
C GLY A 137 2.45 -10.89 -8.77
N TYR A 138 2.61 -11.93 -9.57
CA TYR A 138 1.89 -13.19 -9.40
C TYR A 138 2.88 -14.31 -9.10
N ILE A 139 2.81 -14.89 -7.90
CA ILE A 139 3.63 -16.03 -7.52
C ILE A 139 3.04 -17.28 -8.18
N LYS A 140 3.89 -18.10 -8.79
CA LYS A 140 3.51 -19.34 -9.46
C LYS A 140 4.38 -20.49 -8.96
N LYS A 141 3.90 -21.72 -9.11
CA LYS A 141 4.70 -22.92 -8.80
C LYS A 141 5.96 -22.97 -9.65
N ILE A 142 6.97 -23.67 -9.15
CA ILE A 142 8.26 -23.83 -9.84
C ILE A 142 8.13 -24.64 -11.16
N ASP A 143 7.09 -25.46 -11.29
CA ASP A 143 6.78 -26.31 -12.46
C ASP A 143 5.83 -25.66 -13.48
N ASP A 144 5.33 -24.44 -13.22
CA ASP A 144 4.42 -23.73 -14.12
C ASP A 144 5.22 -22.91 -15.15
N GLU A 145 5.09 -23.23 -16.43
CA GLU A 145 5.80 -22.56 -17.53
C GLU A 145 4.99 -21.45 -18.22
N ASP A 146 3.74 -21.19 -17.80
CA ASP A 146 2.94 -20.13 -18.39
C ASP A 146 3.34 -18.75 -17.81
N PRO A 147 3.87 -17.81 -18.61
CA PRO A 147 4.25 -16.48 -18.13
C PRO A 147 3.04 -15.57 -17.83
N SER A 148 1.82 -16.01 -18.11
CA SER A 148 0.60 -15.26 -17.79
C SER A 148 0.38 -15.11 -16.27
N PRO A 149 -0.49 -14.18 -15.83
CA PRO A 149 -0.93 -14.11 -14.44
C PRO A 149 -1.90 -15.23 -14.05
N ASP A 150 -2.38 -16.05 -15.00
CA ASP A 150 -3.37 -17.08 -14.74
C ASP A 150 -2.79 -18.18 -13.83
N ASN A 151 -3.66 -18.72 -12.96
CA ASN A 151 -3.35 -19.64 -11.86
C ASN A 151 -2.38 -19.11 -10.78
N GLY A 152 -1.80 -17.91 -10.95
CA GLY A 152 -0.90 -17.31 -9.97
C GLY A 152 -1.57 -16.75 -8.73
N VAL A 153 -0.81 -16.68 -7.63
CA VAL A 153 -1.18 -15.99 -6.39
C VAL A 153 -0.77 -14.53 -6.53
N ALA A 154 -1.75 -13.64 -6.69
CA ALA A 154 -1.51 -12.19 -6.67
C ALA A 154 -0.91 -11.81 -5.30
N ALA A 155 0.28 -11.22 -5.29
CA ALA A 155 0.99 -10.88 -4.07
C ALA A 155 1.64 -9.49 -4.14
N HIS A 156 1.74 -8.84 -2.98
CA HIS A 156 2.32 -7.50 -2.86
C HIS A 156 3.34 -7.37 -1.74
N ASP A 157 4.18 -6.33 -1.88
CA ASP A 157 5.22 -5.94 -0.94
C ASP A 157 6.20 -7.05 -0.59
N LEU A 158 6.44 -7.97 -1.53
CA LEU A 158 7.39 -9.08 -1.43
C LEU A 158 8.80 -8.55 -1.14
N GLY A 159 9.51 -9.22 -0.25
CA GLY A 159 10.86 -8.88 0.17
C GLY A 159 10.93 -7.97 1.41
N PRO A 160 11.98 -7.14 1.55
CA PRO A 160 12.83 -6.59 0.48
C PRO A 160 13.77 -7.61 -0.18
N ILE A 161 14.20 -7.29 -1.40
CA ILE A 161 15.18 -8.09 -2.16
C ILE A 161 16.54 -8.00 -1.46
N VAL A 162 17.10 -9.15 -1.07
CA VAL A 162 18.40 -9.26 -0.40
C VAL A 162 19.54 -9.52 -1.40
N GLU A 163 19.29 -10.37 -2.40
CA GLU A 163 20.25 -10.74 -3.43
C GLU A 163 19.54 -11.06 -4.75
N TRP A 164 20.28 -11.05 -5.85
CA TRP A 164 19.82 -11.44 -7.17
C TRP A 164 20.94 -12.14 -7.94
N TYR A 165 20.59 -13.05 -8.85
CA TYR A 165 21.55 -13.77 -9.68
C TYR A 165 20.90 -14.18 -11.00
N ASN A 166 21.73 -14.42 -12.02
CA ASN A 166 21.32 -15.05 -13.27
C ASN A 166 21.61 -16.55 -13.17
N SER A 167 20.61 -17.41 -13.37
CA SER A 167 20.82 -18.84 -13.63
C SER A 167 21.33 -19.05 -15.06
N CYS A 168 22.29 -19.95 -15.23
CA CYS A 168 22.92 -20.29 -16.51
C CYS A 168 22.51 -21.67 -17.05
#